data_AF-A0A413F413-F1
#
_entry.id   AF-A0A413F413-F1
#
_cell.length_a   1.000
_cell.length_b   1.000
_cell.length_c   1.000
_cell.angle_alpha   90.00
_cell.angle_beta   90.00
_cell.angle_gamma   90.00
#
_symmetry.space_group_name_H-M   'P 1'
#
loop_
_entity.id
_entity.type
_entity.pdbx_description
1 polymer ?
#
loop_
_entity_poly.entity_id
_entity_poly.type
_entity_poly.pdbx_seq_one_letter_code
_entity_poly.pdbx_strand_id
1 'polypeptide(L)'
;MTKGLHVPSEIGKLRKVCLHRPGDELLNLPPDELERLLFDDVPFLEVAQQEHDTFAQILRDQGVEVLYLENLVAEVFDQVPGARAEFTDQY
;
A
#
# COMPACT_ATOMS: atom_id res chain seq x y z
N MET A 1 24.88 -7.68 8.18
CA MET A 1 23.57 -7.05 7.95
C MET A 1 22.79 -7.98 7.06
N THR A 2 21.63 -8.47 7.52
CA THR A 2 20.77 -9.32 6.70
C THR A 2 20.27 -8.50 5.51
N LYS A 3 20.61 -8.94 4.29
CA LYS A 3 20.00 -8.42 3.06
C LYS A 3 18.59 -9.01 2.98
N GLY A 4 17.56 -8.22 3.23
CA GLY A 4 16.16 -8.65 3.07
C GLY A 4 15.24 -8.30 4.25
N LEU A 5 14.07 -8.95 4.29
CA LEU A 5 13.05 -8.77 5.32
C LEU A 5 13.56 -9.22 6.70
N HIS A 6 13.28 -8.42 7.73
CA HIS A 6 13.67 -8.69 9.10
C HIS A 6 12.63 -8.13 10.08
N VAL A 7 11.66 -8.97 10.45
CA VAL A 7 10.54 -8.64 11.34
C VAL A 7 10.49 -9.66 12.48
N PRO A 8 11.37 -9.54 13.50
CA PRO A 8 11.45 -10.52 14.59
C PRO A 8 10.42 -10.28 15.71
N SER A 9 9.64 -9.20 15.65
CA SER A 9 8.73 -8.78 16.72
C SER A 9 7.69 -7.77 16.23
N GLU A 10 6.53 -7.75 16.87
CA GLU A 10 5.46 -6.75 16.64
C GLU A 10 5.69 -5.39 17.34
N ILE A 11 6.58 -5.34 18.34
CA ILE A 11 6.78 -4.16 19.21
C ILE A 11 8.17 -3.53 19.11
N GLY A 12 9.07 -4.14 18.33
CA GLY A 12 10.42 -3.63 18.12
C GLY A 12 10.41 -2.31 17.35
N LYS A 13 11.51 -1.57 17.39
CA LYS A 13 11.63 -0.30 16.64
C LYS A 13 11.45 -0.55 15.14
N LEU A 14 10.36 -0.04 14.59
CA LEU A 14 10.06 -0.09 13.16
C LEU A 14 11.09 0.73 12.38
N ARG A 15 11.60 0.17 11.28
CA ARG A 15 12.61 0.82 10.43
C ARG A 15 12.11 1.13 9.03
N LYS A 16 11.32 0.23 8.46
CA LYS A 16 10.77 0.31 7.10
C LYS A 16 9.38 -0.31 7.10
N VAL A 17 8.45 0.28 6.37
CA VAL A 17 7.07 -0.22 6.23
C VAL A 17 6.59 0.00 4.80
N CYS A 18 5.74 -0.91 4.31
CA CYS A 18 5.07 -0.77 3.02
C CYS A 18 3.61 -0.41 3.25
N LEU A 19 3.13 0.63 2.58
CA LEU A 19 1.74 1.10 2.61
C LEU A 19 1.14 1.07 1.20
N HIS A 20 -0.19 1.09 1.13
CA HIS A 20 -0.95 1.34 -0.08
C HIS A 20 -1.86 2.55 0.18
N ARG A 21 -1.69 3.62 -0.58
CA ARG A 21 -2.53 4.81 -0.44
C ARG A 21 -3.86 4.53 -1.17
N PRO A 22 -5.02 4.75 -0.53
CA PRO A 22 -6.29 4.53 -1.22
C PRO A 22 -6.43 5.43 -2.46
N GLY A 23 -6.81 4.82 -3.58
CA GLY A 23 -7.04 5.47 -4.86
C GLY A 23 -8.47 5.31 -5.37
N ASP A 24 -8.62 5.45 -6.69
CA ASP A 24 -9.91 5.39 -7.39
C ASP A 24 -10.62 4.03 -7.23
N GLU A 25 -9.94 2.99 -6.75
CA GLU A 25 -10.57 1.72 -6.38
C GLU A 25 -11.72 1.92 -5.38
N LEU A 26 -11.61 2.90 -4.46
CA LEU A 26 -12.67 3.19 -3.49
C LEU A 26 -13.92 3.83 -4.13
N LEU A 27 -13.81 4.37 -5.35
CA LEU A 27 -14.95 4.89 -6.10
C LEU A 27 -15.81 3.77 -6.71
N ASN A 28 -15.32 2.52 -6.69
CA ASN A 28 -15.97 1.35 -7.26
C ASN A 28 -16.61 0.46 -6.17
N LEU A 29 -17.20 1.09 -5.14
CA LEU A 29 -17.85 0.43 -4.01
C LEU A 29 -19.36 0.73 -4.00
N PRO A 30 -20.17 0.06 -4.86
CA PRO A 30 -21.61 0.25 -4.86
C PRO A 30 -22.22 -0.30 -3.55
N PRO A 31 -23.20 0.40 -2.94
CA PRO A 31 -23.73 0.04 -1.62
C PRO A 31 -24.26 -1.40 -1.48
N ASP A 32 -24.80 -1.96 -2.56
CA ASP A 32 -25.35 -3.32 -2.60
C ASP A 32 -24.29 -4.43 -2.73
N GLU A 33 -23.02 -4.08 -2.99
CA GLU A 33 -21.92 -5.04 -3.07
C GLU A 33 -20.92 -4.94 -1.91
N LEU A 34 -21.11 -4.02 -0.96
CA LEU A 34 -20.13 -3.76 0.11
C LEU A 34 -19.74 -5.02 0.89
N GLU A 35 -20.72 -5.84 1.30
CA GLU A 35 -20.46 -7.11 2.00
C GLU A 35 -19.61 -8.07 1.15
N ARG A 36 -19.88 -8.14 -0.15
CA ARG A 36 -19.12 -8.95 -1.11
C ARG A 36 -17.69 -8.42 -1.31
N LEU A 37 -17.53 -7.10 -1.26
CA LEU A 37 -16.26 -6.39 -1.42
C LEU A 37 -15.48 -6.27 -0.11
N LEU A 38 -16.02 -6.81 1.00
CA LEU A 38 -15.42 -6.79 2.34
C LEU A 38 -15.28 -5.38 2.94
N PHE A 39 -16.25 -4.50 2.64
CA PHE A 39 -16.38 -3.17 3.23
C PHE A 39 -17.63 -3.07 4.11
N ASP A 40 -17.50 -2.38 5.23
CA ASP A 40 -18.63 -2.11 6.15
C ASP A 40 -19.47 -0.90 5.71
N ASP A 41 -18.84 0.10 5.07
CA ASP A 41 -19.49 1.33 4.59
C ASP A 41 -18.71 1.93 3.40
N VAL A 42 -19.30 2.89 2.68
CA VAL A 42 -18.68 3.62 1.56
C VAL A 42 -17.72 4.69 2.12
N PRO A 43 -16.40 4.57 1.89
CA PRO A 43 -15.44 5.57 2.33
C PRO A 43 -15.50 6.83 1.45
N PHE A 44 -15.31 8.00 2.07
CA PHE A 44 -15.11 9.23 1.32
C PHE A 44 -13.63 9.37 0.93
N LEU A 45 -13.31 9.13 -0.34
CA LEU A 45 -11.94 8.99 -0.84
C LEU A 45 -11.02 10.15 -0.44
N GLU A 46 -11.47 11.40 -0.57
CA GLU A 46 -10.64 12.57 -0.26
C GLU A 46 -10.22 12.59 1.22
N VAL A 47 -11.15 12.27 2.13
CA VAL A 47 -10.86 12.21 3.57
C VAL A 47 -9.99 11.01 3.89
N ALA A 48 -10.28 9.83 3.32
CA ALA A 48 -9.46 8.63 3.54
C ALA A 48 -8.00 8.84 3.10
N GLN A 49 -7.80 9.58 2.01
CA GLN A 49 -6.49 9.98 1.53
C GLN A 49 -5.78 10.95 2.49
N GLN A 50 -6.47 11.98 2.99
CA GLN A 50 -5.91 12.92 3.97
C GLN A 50 -5.51 12.23 5.29
N GLU A 51 -6.34 11.29 5.75
CA GLU A 51 -6.07 10.48 6.93
C GLU A 51 -4.86 9.56 6.72
N HIS A 52 -4.80 8.88 5.57
CA HIS A 52 -3.67 8.03 5.19
C HIS A 52 -2.37 8.83 5.08
N ASP A 53 -2.40 10.01 4.46
CA ASP A 53 -1.23 10.87 4.31
C ASP A 53 -0.71 11.36 5.67
N THR A 54 -1.64 11.69 6.58
CA THR A 54 -1.31 12.01 7.97
C THR A 54 -0.66 10.82 8.69
N PHE A 55 -1.22 9.62 8.55
CA PHE A 55 -0.65 8.39 9.11
C PHE A 55 0.78 8.12 8.60
N ALA A 56 0.99 8.22 7.29
CA ALA A 56 2.29 8.06 6.67
C ALA A 56 3.29 9.12 7.16
N GLN A 57 2.85 10.36 7.37
CA GLN A 57 3.71 11.43 7.88
C GLN A 57 4.15 11.17 9.33
N ILE A 58 3.25 10.71 10.21
CA ILE A 58 3.59 10.33 11.58
C ILE A 58 4.71 9.28 11.60
N LEU A 59 4.64 8.28 10.72
CA LEU A 59 5.68 7.26 10.60
C LEU A 59 7.02 7.84 10.14
N ARG A 60 7.01 8.72 9.13
CA ARG A 60 8.22 9.40 8.64
C ARG A 60 8.84 10.28 9.72
N ASP A 61 8.03 10.99 10.50
CA ASP A 61 8.49 11.83 11.60
C ASP A 61 9.17 11.00 12.71
N GLN A 62 8.78 9.73 12.88
CA GLN A 62 9.47 8.77 13.76
C GLN A 62 10.73 8.15 13.12
N GLY A 63 11.12 8.58 11.92
CA GLY A 63 12.28 8.09 11.19
C GLY A 63 12.07 6.74 10.52
N VAL A 64 10.82 6.32 10.30
CA VAL A 64 10.49 5.10 9.56
C VAL A 64 10.54 5.39 8.06
N GLU A 65 11.22 4.51 7.30
CA GLU A 65 11.16 4.55 5.84
C GLU A 65 9.81 4.02 5.35
N VAL A 66 8.97 4.91 4.81
CA VAL A 66 7.67 4.56 4.24
C VAL A 66 7.80 4.32 2.74
N LEU A 67 7.50 3.09 2.31
CA LEU A 67 7.44 2.67 0.92
C LEU A 67 5.98 2.53 0.48
N TYR A 68 5.70 2.78 -0.80
CA TYR A 68 4.37 2.56 -1.38
C TYR A 68 4.38 1.39 -2.35
N LEU A 69 3.38 0.52 -2.24
CA LEU A 69 3.25 -0.69 -3.05
C LEU A 69 3.30 -0.39 -4.55
N GLU A 70 2.51 0.58 -5.02
CA GLU A 70 2.47 1.00 -6.42
C GLU A 70 3.84 1.42 -6.96
N ASN A 71 4.62 2.16 -6.17
CA ASN A 71 5.95 2.61 -6.54
C ASN A 71 6.93 1.44 -6.59
N LEU A 72 6.85 0.51 -5.64
CA LEU A 72 7.70 -0.68 -5.63
C LEU A 72 7.41 -1.59 -6.83
N VAL A 73 6.13 -1.78 -7.19
CA VAL A 73 5.74 -2.56 -8.37
C VAL A 73 6.23 -1.89 -9.65
N ALA A 74 6.05 -0.57 -9.78
CA ALA A 74 6.55 0.19 -10.91
C ALA A 74 8.08 0.08 -11.05
N GLU A 75 8.80 0.20 -9.93
CA GLU A 75 10.26 0.03 -9.87
C GLU A 75 10.69 -1.37 -10.35
N VAL A 76 9.99 -2.43 -9.91
CA VAL A 76 10.27 -3.80 -10.35
C VAL A 76 10.06 -3.96 -11.85
N PHE A 77 8.99 -3.39 -12.41
CA PHE A 77 8.75 -3.44 -13.85
C PHE A 77 9.83 -2.77 -14.68
N ASP A 78 10.46 -1.72 -14.16
CA ASP A 78 11.55 -1.03 -14.86
C ASP A 78 12.90 -1.75 -14.69
N GLN A 79 13.11 -2.46 -13.58
CA GLN A 79 14.36 -3.15 -13.27
C GLN A 79 14.44 -4.60 -13.78
N VAL A 80 13.30 -5.27 -13.95
CA VAL A 80 13.24 -6.70 -14.29
C VAL A 80 12.63 -6.87 -15.69
N PRO A 81 13.47 -7.08 -16.73
CA PRO A 81 12.96 -7.32 -18.08
C PRO A 81 11.98 -8.49 -18.13
N GLY A 82 10.82 -8.28 -18.74
CA GLY A 82 9.75 -9.28 -18.87
C GLY A 82 8.73 -9.30 -17.72
N ALA A 83 9.04 -8.74 -16.54
CA ALA A 83 8.14 -8.79 -15.38
C ALA A 83 6.79 -8.10 -15.64
N ARG A 84 6.80 -6.98 -16.38
CA ARG A 84 5.55 -6.29 -16.76
C ARG A 84 4.66 -7.16 -17.64
N ALA A 85 5.25 -7.84 -18.63
CA ALA A 85 4.50 -8.68 -19.57
C ALA A 85 3.91 -9.90 -18.85
N GLU A 86 4.73 -10.58 -18.04
CA GLU A 86 4.28 -11.70 -17.21
C GLU A 86 3.11 -11.32 -16.31
N PHE A 87 3.19 -10.15 -15.65
CA PHE A 87 2.12 -9.67 -14.79
C PHE A 87 0.83 -9.37 -15.57
N THR A 88 0.92 -8.67 -16.70
CA THR A 88 -0.27 -8.34 -17.52
C THR A 88 -0.87 -9.53 -18.27
N ASP A 89 -0.11 -10.62 -18.44
CA ASP A 89 -0.65 -11.87 -19.01
C ASP A 89 -1.46 -12.66 -17.97
N GLN A 90 -1.19 -12.46 -16.67
CA GLN A 90 -1.86 -13.16 -15.58
C GLN A 90 -3.17 -12.48 -15.12
N TYR A 91 -3.25 -11.15 -15.21
CA TYR A 91 -4.36 -10.33 -14.69
C TYR A 91 -4.98 -9.47 -15.78
#